data_AF-A0A812BKJ1-F1
#
_entry.id   AF-A0A812BKJ1-F1
#
_cell.length_a   1.000
_cell.length_b   1.000
_cell.length_c   1.000
_cell.angle_alpha   90.00
_cell.angle_beta   90.00
_cell.angle_gamma   90.00
#
_symmetry.space_group_name_H-M   'P 1'
#
loop_
_entity.id
_entity.type
_entity.pdbx_description
1 polymer ?
#
loop_
_entity_poly.entity_id
_entity_poly.type
_entity_poly.pdbx_seq_one_letter_code
_entity_poly.pdbx_strand_id
1 'polypeptide(L)'
;MICCVVHFFLSPDVDDLLAQHIAHLFIRDPLYLLSEKIHQDDSKETDHFENIQSTNWQTLRFKPPPPNSNIGWRVEFRPMEVQLSDFENAAYVVFIVLVTRVILTFKLNFLIPISKVDENMVTAQKKDAVTEEKFYFRKDVITGKLMTMAQWIRKFVLTHADYKQDSVVNENITYDLLVECEKIASGEKPCPELFFKKKRDSSPSVFLLFLSFLSFPFSFCISSSFLIFLFFFFTLCCIFCPLLSFLLFHLFIFYSFL
;
A
#
# COMPACT_ATOMS: atom_id res chain seq x y z
N MET A 1 10.44 -25.10 28.49
CA MET A 1 9.58 -23.90 28.46
C MET A 1 9.17 -23.69 27.00
N ILE A 2 8.28 -24.53 26.48
CA ILE A 2 7.78 -24.44 25.10
C ILE A 2 6.29 -24.15 25.25
N CYS A 3 5.93 -22.87 25.07
CA CYS A 3 4.57 -22.35 25.23
C CYS A 3 3.60 -22.95 24.19
N CYS A 4 2.30 -23.09 24.49
CA CYS A 4 1.30 -23.59 23.53
C CYS A 4 1.25 -22.81 22.21
N VAL A 5 1.66 -21.54 22.18
CA VAL A 5 1.77 -20.76 20.94
C VAL A 5 2.79 -21.39 19.99
N VAL A 6 3.89 -21.94 20.51
CA VAL A 6 4.86 -22.72 19.72
C VAL A 6 4.23 -24.04 19.26
N HIS A 7 3.43 -24.71 20.11
CA HIS A 7 2.70 -25.90 19.69
C HIS A 7 1.67 -25.64 18.58
N PHE A 8 1.00 -24.47 18.60
CA PHE A 8 0.12 -24.03 17.51
C PHE A 8 0.93 -23.80 16.24
N PHE A 9 2.07 -23.09 16.32
CA PHE A 9 2.94 -22.82 15.17
C PHE A 9 3.72 -24.05 14.66
N LEU A 10 3.81 -25.12 15.44
CA LEU A 10 4.39 -26.42 15.06
C LEU A 10 3.33 -27.45 14.65
N SER A 11 2.05 -27.07 14.58
CA SER A 11 1.01 -27.95 14.06
C SER A 11 1.21 -28.17 12.55
N PRO A 12 0.85 -29.36 12.03
CA PRO A 12 1.02 -29.68 10.61
C PRO A 12 0.21 -28.79 9.65
N ASP A 13 -0.69 -27.95 10.19
CA ASP A 13 -1.52 -27.03 9.43
C ASP A 13 -0.85 -25.65 9.20
N VAL A 14 0.36 -25.44 9.73
CA VAL A 14 1.11 -24.18 9.61
C VAL A 14 2.06 -24.23 8.42
N ASP A 15 1.98 -23.21 7.57
CA ASP A 15 2.86 -23.07 6.41
C ASP A 15 4.35 -22.99 6.80
N ASP A 16 5.21 -23.65 6.02
CA ASP A 16 6.65 -23.75 6.28
C ASP A 16 7.33 -22.38 6.43
N LEU A 17 6.91 -21.37 5.67
CA LEU A 17 7.50 -20.02 5.75
C LEU A 17 7.15 -19.33 7.06
N LEU A 18 5.92 -19.52 7.53
CA LEU A 18 5.49 -18.98 8.82
C LEU A 18 6.20 -19.71 9.97
N ALA A 19 6.32 -21.04 9.90
CA ALA A 19 7.07 -21.83 10.86
C ALA A 19 8.55 -21.39 10.92
N GLN A 20 9.18 -21.14 9.76
CA GLN A 20 10.56 -20.64 9.70
C GLN A 20 10.71 -19.25 10.32
N HIS A 21 9.74 -18.35 10.09
CA HIS A 21 9.74 -17.03 10.72
C HIS A 21 9.70 -17.15 12.25
N ILE A 22 8.80 -17.98 12.79
CA ILE A 22 8.71 -18.20 14.23
C ILE A 22 9.97 -18.86 14.77
N ALA A 23 10.50 -19.90 14.10
CA ALA A 23 11.73 -20.56 14.50
C ALA A 23 12.91 -19.58 14.59
N HIS A 24 13.00 -18.60 13.68
CA HIS A 24 14.02 -17.56 13.73
C HIS A 24 13.94 -16.68 14.99
N LEU A 25 12.74 -16.41 15.53
CA LEU A 25 12.59 -15.65 16.78
C LEU A 25 13.13 -16.43 17.99
N PHE A 26 12.95 -17.75 17.97
CA PHE A 26 13.31 -18.68 19.05
C PHE A 26 14.79 -19.10 19.07
N ILE A 27 15.63 -18.53 18.21
CA ILE A 27 17.09 -18.65 18.35
C ILE A 27 17.63 -17.79 19.51
N ARG A 28 16.78 -16.95 20.11
CA ARG A 28 17.11 -16.03 21.20
C ARG A 28 16.65 -16.59 22.55
N ASP A 29 17.45 -16.35 23.56
CA ASP A 29 17.08 -16.63 24.94
C ASP A 29 16.17 -15.53 25.50
N PRO A 30 15.26 -15.85 26.44
CA PRO A 30 14.45 -14.85 27.12
C PRO A 30 15.34 -13.94 27.98
N LEU A 31 15.19 -12.62 27.83
CA LEU A 31 16.02 -11.63 28.54
C LEU A 31 15.57 -11.38 29.98
N TYR A 32 14.28 -11.55 30.26
CA TYR A 32 13.73 -11.38 31.61
C TYR A 32 12.58 -12.37 31.82
N LEU A 33 12.46 -12.97 33.00
CA LEU A 33 11.32 -13.81 33.37
C LEU A 33 11.03 -13.58 34.84
N LEU A 34 9.78 -13.23 35.16
CA LEU A 34 9.33 -13.04 36.53
C LEU A 34 9.10 -14.41 37.19
N SER A 35 9.48 -14.56 38.46
CA SER A 35 9.32 -15.82 39.21
C SER A 35 7.87 -16.30 39.24
N GLU A 36 6.93 -15.37 39.32
CA GLU A 36 5.49 -15.60 39.35
C GLU A 36 4.96 -16.13 38.01
N LYS A 37 5.71 -15.92 36.93
CA LYS A 37 5.34 -16.25 35.55
C LYS A 37 6.13 -17.42 34.97
N ILE A 38 6.90 -18.13 35.80
CA ILE A 38 7.59 -19.36 35.38
C ILE A 38 6.57 -20.44 34.96
N HIS A 39 5.49 -20.57 35.73
CA HIS A 39 4.41 -21.50 35.45
C HIS A 39 3.16 -20.72 35.05
N GLN A 40 2.65 -20.97 33.84
CA GLN A 40 1.45 -20.34 33.31
C GLN A 40 0.55 -21.39 32.65
N ASP A 41 -0.74 -21.05 32.50
CA ASP A 41 -1.69 -21.84 31.71
C ASP A 41 -1.57 -21.44 30.24
N ASP A 42 -0.80 -22.19 29.47
CA ASP A 42 -0.54 -21.92 28.05
C ASP A 42 -1.80 -21.92 27.16
N SER A 43 -2.93 -22.44 27.64
CA SER A 43 -4.21 -22.37 26.91
C SER A 43 -4.89 -21.00 26.99
N LYS A 44 -4.47 -20.17 27.96
CA LYS A 44 -5.08 -18.86 28.25
C LYS A 44 -4.06 -17.73 28.22
N GLU A 45 -2.80 -18.00 28.52
CA GLU A 45 -1.74 -17.02 28.65
C GLU A 45 -0.70 -17.18 27.52
N THR A 46 -0.12 -16.04 27.11
CA THR A 46 0.87 -15.98 26.02
C THR A 46 2.18 -15.33 26.47
N ASP A 47 2.38 -15.13 27.78
CA ASP A 47 3.50 -14.34 28.31
C ASP A 47 4.86 -14.96 27.94
N HIS A 48 5.00 -16.30 27.95
CA HIS A 48 6.22 -16.97 27.49
C HIS A 48 6.53 -16.69 26.01
N PHE A 49 5.51 -16.64 25.14
CA PHE A 49 5.71 -16.28 23.74
C PHE A 49 6.04 -14.79 23.59
N GLU A 50 5.30 -13.92 24.27
CA GLU A 50 5.53 -12.48 24.25
C GLU A 50 6.92 -12.11 24.81
N ASN A 51 7.47 -12.88 25.74
CA ASN A 51 8.83 -12.69 26.23
C ASN A 51 9.86 -12.72 25.09
N ILE A 52 9.74 -13.69 24.18
CA ILE A 52 10.59 -13.80 22.99
C ILE A 52 10.17 -12.80 21.92
N GLN A 53 8.87 -12.69 21.63
CA GLN A 53 8.37 -11.88 20.52
C GLN A 53 8.57 -10.37 20.75
N SER A 54 8.32 -9.91 21.98
CA SER A 54 8.46 -8.49 22.33
C SER A 54 9.92 -8.01 22.34
N THR A 55 10.86 -8.93 22.60
CA THR A 55 12.31 -8.68 22.64
C THR A 55 13.03 -8.95 21.32
N ASN A 56 12.32 -9.39 20.28
CA ASN A 56 12.78 -9.32 18.91
C ASN A 56 12.31 -8.00 18.28
N TRP A 57 13.22 -7.03 18.17
CA TRP A 57 12.94 -5.69 17.66
C TRP A 57 13.36 -5.55 16.20
N GLN A 58 12.45 -5.92 15.30
CA GLN A 58 12.61 -5.74 13.85
C GLN A 58 11.91 -4.46 13.35
N THR A 59 12.11 -4.14 12.08
CA THR A 59 11.48 -3.00 11.38
C THR A 59 9.96 -3.17 11.24
N LEU A 60 9.49 -4.41 11.06
CA LEU A 60 8.08 -4.78 11.15
C LEU A 60 7.90 -5.84 12.24
N ARG A 61 6.73 -5.87 12.87
CA ARG A 61 6.36 -6.96 13.79
C ARG A 61 5.01 -7.55 13.43
N PHE A 62 5.00 -8.85 13.23
CA PHE A 62 3.78 -9.63 13.03
C PHE A 62 3.20 -10.02 14.39
N LYS A 63 2.01 -9.53 14.72
CA LYS A 63 1.40 -9.75 16.04
C LYS A 63 0.22 -10.71 15.93
N PRO A 64 0.29 -11.87 16.61
CA PRO A 64 -0.87 -12.75 16.69
C PRO A 64 -2.04 -12.09 17.45
N PRO A 65 -3.26 -12.62 17.28
CA PRO A 65 -4.39 -12.21 18.10
C PRO A 65 -4.11 -12.52 19.57
N PRO A 66 -4.40 -11.59 20.50
CA PRO A 66 -4.26 -11.89 21.92
C PRO A 66 -5.35 -12.88 22.37
N PRO A 67 -5.07 -13.73 23.38
CA PRO A 67 -6.07 -14.63 23.92
C PRO A 67 -7.25 -13.82 24.49
N ASN A 68 -8.46 -14.37 24.40
CA ASN A 68 -9.68 -13.79 24.96
C ASN A 68 -10.02 -12.37 24.47
N SER A 69 -9.64 -12.03 23.24
CA SER A 69 -9.91 -10.72 22.64
C SER A 69 -10.50 -10.84 21.23
N ASN A 70 -11.30 -9.85 20.83
CA ASN A 70 -11.84 -9.75 19.47
C ASN A 70 -10.83 -9.17 18.46
N ILE A 71 -9.59 -8.91 18.90
CA ILE A 71 -8.57 -8.30 18.05
C ILE A 71 -7.90 -9.37 17.17
N GLY A 72 -7.89 -9.15 15.85
CA GLY A 72 -7.26 -10.05 14.88
C GLY A 72 -5.74 -9.91 14.76
N TRP A 73 -5.19 -10.55 13.72
CA TRP A 73 -3.80 -10.43 13.31
C TRP A 73 -3.44 -8.99 12.95
N ARG A 74 -2.25 -8.54 13.37
CA ARG A 74 -1.79 -7.17 13.16
C ARG A 74 -0.36 -7.14 12.64
N VAL A 75 -0.04 -6.07 11.94
CA VAL A 75 1.33 -5.72 11.55
C VAL A 75 1.65 -4.37 12.17
N GLU A 76 2.78 -4.30 12.86
CA GLU A 76 3.30 -3.08 13.47
C GLU A 76 4.43 -2.51 12.61
N PHE A 77 4.27 -1.26 12.15
CA PHE A 77 5.29 -0.53 11.37
C PHE A 77 6.14 0.31 12.31
N ARG A 78 7.44 -0.01 12.42
CA ARG A 78 8.38 0.52 13.40
C ARG A 78 9.54 1.40 12.88
N PRO A 79 9.81 1.58 11.57
CA PRO A 79 10.99 2.34 11.14
C PRO A 79 10.89 3.87 11.27
N MET A 80 9.70 4.43 11.54
CA MET A 80 9.51 5.88 11.53
C MET A 80 10.22 6.55 12.71
N GLU A 81 11.00 7.59 12.43
CA GLU A 81 11.53 8.47 13.47
C GLU A 81 10.43 9.42 13.97
N VAL A 82 10.43 9.68 15.27
CA VAL A 82 9.51 10.65 15.88
C VAL A 82 9.90 12.07 15.47
N GLN A 83 8.91 12.87 15.09
CA GLN A 83 9.08 14.26 14.71
C GLN A 83 8.76 15.19 15.87
N LEU A 84 9.23 16.44 15.78
CA LEU A 84 9.03 17.44 16.82
C LEU A 84 7.57 17.88 16.95
N SER A 85 6.84 17.95 15.84
CA SER A 85 5.44 18.39 15.85
C SER A 85 4.44 17.23 15.77
N ASP A 86 3.33 17.39 16.48
CA ASP A 86 2.19 16.46 16.38
C ASP A 86 1.63 16.40 14.96
N PHE A 87 1.70 17.50 14.23
CA PHE A 87 1.26 17.57 12.83
C PHE A 87 2.08 16.65 11.93
N GLU A 88 3.41 16.70 12.01
CA GLU A 88 4.29 15.84 11.20
C GLU A 88 4.11 14.36 11.57
N ASN A 89 4.02 14.05 12.87
CA ASN A 89 3.74 12.71 13.34
C ASN A 89 2.39 12.19 12.82
N ALA A 90 1.33 13.01 12.87
CA ALA A 90 0.02 12.67 12.33
C ALA A 90 0.06 12.46 10.80
N ALA A 91 0.81 13.30 10.09
CA ALA A 91 0.98 13.17 8.63
C ALA A 91 1.62 11.84 8.25
N TYR A 92 2.68 11.41 8.95
CA TYR A 92 3.31 10.11 8.72
C TYR A 92 2.38 8.93 9.03
N VAL A 93 1.61 9.00 10.12
CA VAL A 93 0.61 7.97 10.46
C VAL A 93 -0.45 7.85 9.37
N VAL A 94 -1.02 8.98 8.92
CA VAL A 94 -2.02 9.00 7.84
C VAL A 94 -1.41 8.46 6.54
N PHE A 95 -0.18 8.84 6.22
CA PHE A 95 0.52 8.34 5.03
C PHE A 95 0.63 6.81 5.03
N ILE A 96 1.09 6.18 6.13
CA ILE A 96 1.19 4.72 6.23
C ILE A 96 -0.18 4.05 6.12
N VAL A 97 -1.23 4.63 6.71
CA VAL A 97 -2.61 4.11 6.58
C VAL A 97 -3.10 4.17 5.14
N LEU A 98 -2.81 5.25 4.41
CA LEU A 98 -3.21 5.37 3.01
C LEU A 98 -2.42 4.39 2.12
N VAL A 99 -1.10 4.30 2.31
CA VAL A 99 -0.25 3.39 1.54
C VAL A 99 -0.67 1.93 1.74
N THR A 100 -0.91 1.50 2.98
CA THR A 100 -1.36 0.14 3.28
C THR A 100 -2.71 -0.18 2.64
N ARG A 101 -3.65 0.78 2.64
CA ARG A 101 -4.94 0.63 1.94
C ARG A 101 -4.76 0.49 0.43
N VAL A 102 -3.91 1.32 -0.17
CA VAL A 102 -3.58 1.24 -1.61
C VAL A 102 -2.98 -0.13 -1.94
N ILE A 103 -2.02 -0.62 -1.16
CA ILE A 103 -1.40 -1.94 -1.34
C ILE A 103 -2.47 -3.04 -1.34
N LEU A 104 -3.37 -3.04 -0.35
CA LEU A 104 -4.39 -4.08 -0.20
C LEU A 104 -5.50 -3.97 -1.25
N THR A 105 -5.98 -2.77 -1.55
CA THR A 105 -7.06 -2.54 -2.51
C THR A 105 -6.64 -2.92 -3.94
N PHE A 106 -5.44 -2.52 -4.35
CA PHE A 106 -4.92 -2.80 -5.68
C PHE A 106 -4.06 -4.08 -5.75
N LYS A 107 -3.98 -4.81 -4.64
CA LYS A 107 -3.17 -6.03 -4.48
C LYS A 107 -1.73 -5.84 -4.96
N LEU A 108 -1.13 -4.69 -4.71
CA LEU A 108 0.20 -4.37 -5.23
C LEU A 108 1.26 -5.31 -4.66
N ASN A 109 2.25 -5.66 -5.47
CA ASN A 109 3.36 -6.51 -5.08
C ASN A 109 4.64 -5.69 -5.01
N PHE A 110 5.11 -5.47 -3.78
CA PHE A 110 6.34 -4.78 -3.47
C PHE A 110 7.49 -5.73 -3.09
N LEU A 111 7.32 -7.04 -3.29
CA LEU A 111 8.35 -8.02 -2.95
C LEU A 111 9.63 -7.79 -3.75
N ILE A 112 10.73 -7.64 -3.02
CA ILE A 112 12.12 -7.63 -3.49
C ILE A 112 12.94 -8.60 -2.60
N PRO A 113 14.11 -9.09 -3.05
CA PRO A 113 14.96 -9.94 -2.21
C PRO A 113 15.32 -9.28 -0.89
N ILE A 114 15.31 -10.04 0.22
CA ILE A 114 15.61 -9.50 1.56
C ILE A 114 17.01 -8.86 1.62
N SER A 115 17.98 -9.41 0.89
CA SER A 115 19.33 -8.82 0.77
C SER A 115 19.32 -7.39 0.22
N LYS A 116 18.37 -7.05 -0.66
CA LYS A 116 18.18 -5.69 -1.17
C LYS A 116 17.50 -4.76 -0.17
N VAL A 117 16.65 -5.32 0.70
CA VAL A 117 16.11 -4.59 1.85
C VAL A 117 17.24 -4.28 2.85
N ASP A 118 18.13 -5.23 3.11
CA ASP A 118 19.28 -5.02 4.00
C ASP A 118 20.23 -3.93 3.45
N GLU A 119 20.54 -3.96 2.15
CA GLU A 119 21.30 -2.89 1.48
C GLU A 119 20.59 -1.52 1.61
N ASN A 120 19.26 -1.48 1.50
CA ASN A 120 18.47 -0.26 1.71
C ASN A 120 18.58 0.23 3.16
N MET A 121 18.56 -0.66 4.16
CA MET A 121 18.67 -0.28 5.57
C MET A 121 20.03 0.35 5.88
N VAL A 122 21.12 -0.19 5.31
CA VAL A 122 22.47 0.41 5.43
C VAL A 122 22.51 1.78 4.74
N THR A 123 21.90 1.88 3.56
CA THR A 123 21.87 3.12 2.78
C THR A 123 21.07 4.22 3.49
N ALA A 124 19.95 3.88 4.14
CA ALA A 124 19.09 4.82 4.87
C ALA A 124 19.78 5.52 6.05
N GLN A 125 20.86 4.94 6.59
CA GLN A 125 21.61 5.50 7.71
C GLN A 125 22.69 6.52 7.28
N LYS A 126 22.94 6.66 5.98
CA LYS A 126 23.93 7.62 5.48
C LYS A 126 23.41 9.06 5.63
N LYS A 127 24.33 10.00 5.85
CA LYS A 127 24.01 11.43 5.82
C LYS A 127 23.46 11.80 4.45
N ASP A 128 22.41 12.61 4.43
CA ASP A 128 21.76 13.12 3.22
C ASP A 128 21.20 11.99 2.31
N ALA A 129 20.94 10.79 2.86
CA ALA A 129 20.45 9.64 2.10
C ALA A 129 19.13 9.92 1.35
N VAL A 130 18.29 10.79 1.89
CA VAL A 130 17.01 11.14 1.27
C VAL A 130 17.17 11.95 -0.03
N THR A 131 18.25 12.72 -0.18
CA THR A 131 18.51 13.56 -1.37
C THR A 131 19.55 12.95 -2.31
N GLU A 132 20.56 12.27 -1.78
CA GLU A 132 21.73 11.85 -2.57
C GLU A 132 21.75 10.35 -2.92
N GLU A 133 21.17 9.50 -2.08
CA GLU A 133 21.29 8.05 -2.22
C GLU A 133 20.16 7.45 -3.06
N LYS A 134 20.36 6.21 -3.50
CA LYS A 134 19.38 5.46 -4.30
C LYS A 134 19.01 4.18 -3.58
N PHE A 135 17.71 3.89 -3.58
CA PHE A 135 17.15 2.72 -2.93
C PHE A 135 16.68 1.70 -3.97
N TYR A 136 16.85 0.42 -3.65
CA TYR A 136 16.24 -0.65 -4.42
C TYR A 136 14.73 -0.62 -4.21
N PHE A 137 14.02 -0.46 -5.32
CA PHE A 137 12.58 -0.44 -5.34
C PHE A 137 12.07 -1.25 -6.53
N ARG A 138 10.93 -1.92 -6.35
CA ARG A 138 10.32 -2.69 -7.41
C ARG A 138 9.72 -1.77 -8.46
N LYS A 139 10.13 -1.95 -9.73
CA LYS A 139 9.65 -1.12 -10.84
C LYS A 139 8.21 -1.44 -11.25
N ASP A 140 7.83 -2.72 -11.23
CA ASP A 140 6.50 -3.17 -11.61
C ASP A 140 5.77 -3.76 -10.40
N VAL A 141 4.89 -2.95 -9.81
CA VAL A 141 4.20 -3.26 -8.55
C VAL A 141 2.77 -3.77 -8.76
N ILE A 142 2.29 -3.82 -10.00
CA ILE A 142 0.91 -4.21 -10.32
C ILE A 142 0.87 -5.75 -10.40
N THR A 143 0.05 -6.39 -9.56
CA THR A 143 -0.16 -7.84 -9.66
C THR A 143 -1.18 -8.14 -10.74
N GLY A 144 -0.68 -8.59 -11.89
CA GLY A 144 -1.49 -8.90 -13.06
C GLY A 144 -1.29 -7.89 -14.18
N LYS A 145 -1.57 -8.33 -15.40
CA LYS A 145 -1.38 -7.52 -16.59
C LYS A 145 -2.66 -6.72 -16.86
N LEU A 146 -2.75 -5.53 -16.27
CA LEU A 146 -3.74 -4.56 -16.75
C LEU A 146 -3.30 -4.07 -18.14
N MET A 147 -4.26 -3.96 -19.03
CA MET A 147 -4.06 -3.31 -20.31
C MET A 147 -4.00 -1.80 -20.10
N THR A 148 -3.18 -1.11 -20.88
CA THR A 148 -3.38 0.32 -21.07
C THR A 148 -4.69 0.56 -21.81
N MET A 149 -5.30 1.74 -21.65
CA MET A 149 -6.46 2.14 -22.46
C MET A 149 -6.23 1.91 -23.95
N ALA A 150 -5.03 2.23 -24.46
CA ALA A 150 -4.68 2.01 -25.85
C ALA A 150 -4.61 0.52 -26.24
N GLN A 151 -4.10 -0.36 -25.36
CA GLN A 151 -4.13 -1.81 -25.59
C GLN A 151 -5.55 -2.35 -25.61
N TRP A 152 -6.41 -1.86 -24.71
CA TRP A 152 -7.80 -2.28 -24.64
C TRP A 152 -8.62 -1.79 -25.85
N ILE A 153 -8.50 -0.51 -26.24
CA ILE A 153 -9.17 0.04 -27.42
C ILE A 153 -8.75 -0.74 -28.67
N ARG A 154 -7.44 -1.00 -28.84
CA ARG A 154 -6.95 -1.83 -29.95
C ARG A 154 -7.54 -3.23 -29.90
N LYS A 155 -7.56 -3.88 -28.74
CA LYS A 155 -8.18 -5.21 -28.59
C LYS A 155 -9.66 -5.16 -28.99
N PHE A 156 -10.41 -4.17 -28.52
CA PHE A 156 -11.83 -3.99 -28.84
C PHE A 156 -12.05 -3.92 -30.36
N VAL A 157 -11.33 -3.02 -31.05
CA VAL A 157 -11.41 -2.85 -32.51
C VAL A 157 -11.03 -4.14 -33.23
N LEU A 158 -9.91 -4.78 -32.86
CA LEU A 158 -9.44 -6.01 -33.51
C LEU A 158 -10.42 -7.18 -33.39
N THR A 159 -11.23 -7.21 -32.32
CA THR A 159 -12.23 -8.25 -32.07
C THR A 159 -13.63 -7.92 -32.58
N HIS A 160 -13.84 -6.73 -33.12
CA HIS A 160 -15.16 -6.27 -33.54
C HIS A 160 -15.62 -6.97 -34.83
N ALA A 161 -16.89 -7.38 -34.91
CA ALA A 161 -17.41 -8.13 -36.06
C ALA A 161 -17.29 -7.35 -37.39
N ASP A 162 -17.51 -6.04 -37.33
CA ASP A 162 -17.42 -5.16 -38.50
C ASP A 162 -15.98 -4.77 -38.90
N TYR A 163 -14.96 -5.20 -38.17
CA TYR A 163 -13.57 -4.86 -38.47
C TYR A 163 -12.97 -5.80 -39.51
N LYS A 164 -12.53 -5.24 -40.65
CA LYS A 164 -12.09 -5.99 -41.83
C LYS A 164 -10.57 -6.24 -41.87
N GLN A 165 -9.86 -6.01 -40.77
CA GLN A 165 -8.38 -6.08 -40.72
C GLN A 165 -7.69 -5.12 -41.71
N ASP A 166 -8.38 -4.04 -42.08
CA ASP A 166 -7.95 -3.03 -43.05
C ASP A 166 -7.42 -1.75 -42.37
N SER A 167 -7.27 -1.76 -41.04
CA SER A 167 -6.90 -0.60 -40.23
C SER A 167 -7.89 0.57 -40.30
N VAL A 168 -9.14 0.33 -40.74
CA VAL A 168 -10.20 1.34 -40.78
C VAL A 168 -11.20 1.08 -39.65
N VAL A 169 -11.47 2.11 -38.85
CA VAL A 169 -12.52 2.09 -37.82
C VAL A 169 -13.74 2.81 -38.37
N ASN A 170 -14.81 2.07 -38.63
CA ASN A 170 -16.05 2.64 -39.16
C ASN A 170 -16.93 3.24 -38.04
N GLU A 171 -18.02 3.89 -38.42
CA GLU A 171 -18.95 4.56 -37.49
C GLU A 171 -19.60 3.58 -36.50
N ASN A 172 -19.91 2.35 -36.92
CA ASN A 172 -20.47 1.32 -36.04
C ASN A 172 -19.49 0.92 -34.94
N ILE A 173 -18.23 0.59 -35.31
CA ILE A 173 -17.18 0.25 -34.35
C ILE A 173 -16.96 1.41 -33.37
N THR A 174 -17.00 2.65 -33.87
CA THR A 174 -16.86 3.85 -33.05
C THR A 174 -18.01 4.02 -32.07
N TYR A 175 -19.24 3.85 -32.53
CA TYR A 175 -20.44 3.91 -31.70
C TYR A 175 -20.40 2.84 -30.60
N ASP A 176 -20.14 1.58 -30.96
CA ASP A 176 -20.09 0.47 -30.01
C ASP A 176 -18.96 0.63 -28.99
N LEU A 177 -17.80 1.16 -29.41
CA LEU A 177 -16.71 1.50 -28.50
C LEU A 177 -17.13 2.56 -27.47
N LEU A 178 -17.83 3.62 -27.91
CA LEU A 178 -18.29 4.69 -27.03
C LEU A 178 -19.35 4.20 -26.05
N VAL A 179 -20.31 3.40 -26.52
CA VAL A 179 -21.34 2.77 -25.67
C VAL A 179 -20.70 1.83 -24.65
N GLU A 180 -19.70 1.05 -25.05
CA GLU A 180 -18.95 0.18 -24.14
C GLU A 180 -18.18 0.99 -23.09
N CYS A 181 -17.53 2.09 -23.49
CA CYS A 181 -16.89 3.04 -22.57
C CYS A 181 -17.89 3.64 -21.57
N GLU A 182 -19.09 4.03 -22.03
CA GLU A 182 -20.15 4.58 -21.17
C GLU A 182 -20.61 3.56 -20.13
N LYS A 183 -20.85 2.30 -20.54
CA LYS A 183 -21.24 1.21 -19.62
C LYS A 183 -20.18 0.92 -18.57
N ILE A 184 -18.90 1.03 -18.93
CA ILE A 184 -17.79 0.86 -17.99
C ILE A 184 -17.72 2.06 -17.03
N ALA A 185 -17.85 3.29 -17.55
CA ALA A 185 -17.79 4.52 -16.76
C ALA A 185 -18.97 4.66 -15.79
N SER A 186 -20.18 4.27 -16.19
CA SER A 186 -21.38 4.23 -15.35
C SER A 186 -21.34 3.10 -14.30
N GLY A 187 -20.45 2.12 -14.48
CA GLY A 187 -20.31 0.95 -13.61
C GLY A 187 -21.34 -0.15 -13.88
N GLU A 188 -22.10 -0.06 -14.97
CA GLU A 188 -23.02 -1.09 -15.46
C GLU A 188 -22.25 -2.36 -15.87
N LYS A 189 -21.08 -2.19 -16.49
CA LYS A 189 -20.22 -3.29 -16.93
C LYS A 189 -18.84 -3.26 -16.24
N PRO A 190 -18.40 -4.36 -15.59
CA PRO A 190 -17.05 -4.43 -15.06
C PRO A 190 -16.03 -4.68 -16.19
N CYS A 191 -14.90 -3.97 -16.15
CA CYS A 191 -13.75 -4.24 -17.03
C CYS A 191 -12.51 -4.59 -16.21
N PRO A 192 -12.30 -5.88 -15.87
CA PRO A 192 -11.15 -6.33 -15.07
C PRO A 192 -9.81 -6.20 -15.81
N GLU A 193 -9.81 -6.04 -17.14
CA GLU A 193 -8.60 -5.85 -17.94
C GLU A 193 -8.03 -4.43 -17.82
N LEU A 194 -8.88 -3.43 -17.58
CA LEU A 194 -8.48 -2.03 -17.41
C LEU A 194 -8.42 -1.61 -15.93
N PHE A 195 -9.31 -2.16 -15.10
CA PHE A 195 -9.48 -1.75 -13.72
C PHE A 195 -9.45 -2.94 -12.78
N PHE A 196 -8.79 -2.78 -11.63
CA PHE A 196 -8.95 -3.72 -10.54
C PHE A 196 -10.42 -3.75 -10.08
N LYS A 197 -10.98 -4.96 -9.97
CA LYS A 197 -12.41 -5.19 -9.66
C LYS A 197 -12.86 -4.32 -8.48
N LYS A 198 -13.74 -3.35 -8.72
CA LYS A 198 -14.36 -2.52 -7.66
C LYS A 198 -15.15 -3.46 -6.74
N LYS A 199 -14.73 -3.62 -5.48
CA LYS A 199 -15.55 -4.31 -4.49
C LYS A 199 -16.78 -3.44 -4.24
N ARG A 200 -17.95 -3.92 -4.62
CA ARG A 200 -19.23 -3.24 -4.38
C ARG A 200 -19.66 -3.57 -2.95
N ASP A 201 -18.92 -3.06 -1.95
CA ASP A 201 -19.31 -3.17 -0.55
C ASP A 201 -19.61 -1.78 -0.01
N SER A 202 -20.91 -1.56 0.20
CA SER A 202 -21.48 -0.55 1.07
C SER A 202 -20.89 -0.66 2.48
N SER A 203 -19.97 0.24 2.84
CA SER A 203 -19.81 0.66 4.23
C SER A 203 -19.26 2.09 4.28
N PRO A 204 -20.10 3.08 4.65
CA PRO A 204 -19.66 4.45 4.88
C PRO A 204 -19.08 4.53 6.29
N SER A 205 -17.81 4.15 6.47
CA SER A 205 -17.15 4.30 7.78
C SER A 205 -15.87 5.13 7.73
N VAL A 206 -15.25 5.32 6.56
CA VAL A 206 -14.01 6.11 6.45
C VAL A 206 -14.21 7.43 5.71
N PHE A 207 -15.20 7.52 4.82
CA PHE A 207 -15.53 8.78 4.15
C PHE A 207 -16.14 9.81 5.13
N LEU A 208 -16.83 9.35 6.18
CA LEU A 208 -17.37 10.20 7.24
C LEU A 208 -16.30 10.76 8.19
N LEU A 209 -15.19 10.02 8.40
CA LEU A 209 -14.04 10.54 9.16
C LEU A 209 -13.29 11.64 8.40
N PHE A 210 -13.37 11.63 7.07
CA PHE A 210 -12.80 12.68 6.22
C PHE A 210 -13.61 14.00 6.31
N LEU A 211 -14.94 13.91 6.45
CA LEU A 211 -15.82 15.08 6.54
C LEU A 211 -15.77 15.76 7.92
N SER A 212 -15.46 15.03 9.01
CA SER A 212 -15.31 15.64 10.33
C SER A 212 -14.05 16.50 10.48
N PHE A 213 -13.00 16.27 9.69
CA PHE A 213 -11.82 17.14 9.65
C PHE A 213 -11.97 18.36 8.74
N LEU A 214 -12.94 18.33 7.80
CA LEU A 214 -13.28 19.44 6.91
C LEU A 214 -14.31 20.41 7.52
N SER A 215 -14.73 20.19 8.76
CA SER A 215 -15.72 21.04 9.45
C SER A 215 -15.11 22.24 10.19
N PHE A 216 -13.80 22.49 10.05
CA PHE A 216 -13.20 23.77 10.48
C PHE A 216 -13.49 24.84 9.42
N PRO A 217 -14.02 26.02 9.81
CA PRO A 217 -14.48 27.01 8.86
C PRO A 217 -13.28 27.76 8.30
N PHE A 218 -12.81 27.36 7.12
CA PHE A 218 -12.07 28.25 6.25
C PHE A 218 -12.87 28.40 4.96
N SER A 219 -13.57 29.54 4.86
CA SER A 219 -14.12 30.06 3.61
C SER A 219 -13.03 30.08 2.55
N PHE A 220 -13.13 29.24 1.52
CA PHE A 220 -12.75 29.65 0.16
C PHE A 220 -13.59 28.91 -0.88
N CYS A 221 -13.94 29.69 -1.89
CA CYS A 221 -14.96 29.44 -2.89
C CYS A 221 -14.61 28.28 -3.84
N ILE A 222 -15.67 27.68 -4.38
CA ILE A 222 -15.72 26.47 -5.20
C ILE A 222 -15.09 26.70 -6.59
N SER A 223 -14.11 25.88 -6.98
CA SER A 223 -14.10 25.09 -8.23
C SER A 223 -12.77 24.33 -8.35
N SER A 224 -12.77 23.14 -8.97
CA SER A 224 -11.60 22.28 -9.30
C SER A 224 -11.09 21.25 -8.26
N SER A 225 -11.98 20.42 -7.74
CA SER A 225 -11.66 19.29 -6.82
C SER A 225 -10.94 18.09 -7.44
N PHE A 226 -10.36 18.20 -8.64
CA PHE A 226 -9.47 17.17 -9.22
C PHE A 226 -8.03 17.67 -9.40
N LEU A 227 -7.86 19.00 -9.54
CA LEU A 227 -6.53 19.59 -9.62
C LEU A 227 -5.84 19.62 -8.26
N ILE A 228 -6.54 19.75 -7.14
CA ILE A 228 -5.89 19.79 -5.80
C ILE A 228 -5.27 18.43 -5.42
N PHE A 229 -5.86 17.32 -5.86
CA PHE A 229 -5.31 15.98 -5.60
C PHE A 229 -4.06 15.71 -6.44
N LEU A 230 -4.05 16.19 -7.68
CA LEU A 230 -2.85 16.15 -8.53
C LEU A 230 -1.82 17.17 -8.04
N PHE A 231 -2.23 18.36 -7.62
CA PHE A 231 -1.34 19.41 -7.10
C PHE A 231 -0.66 18.91 -5.84
N PHE A 232 -1.35 18.29 -4.87
CA PHE A 232 -0.71 17.72 -3.67
C PHE A 232 0.26 16.57 -3.99
N PHE A 233 -0.04 15.76 -5.01
CA PHE A 233 0.88 14.72 -5.51
C PHE A 233 2.09 15.33 -6.24
N PHE A 234 1.89 16.45 -6.93
CA PHE A 234 2.93 17.21 -7.64
C PHE A 234 3.77 18.09 -6.71
N THR A 235 3.21 18.73 -5.68
CA THR A 235 3.99 19.49 -4.69
C THR A 235 4.85 18.57 -3.86
N LEU A 236 4.40 17.34 -3.54
CA LEU A 236 5.28 16.34 -2.93
C LEU A 236 6.38 15.86 -3.88
N CYS A 237 6.12 15.72 -5.19
CA CYS A 237 7.17 15.40 -6.17
C CYS A 237 8.15 16.55 -6.41
N CYS A 238 7.70 17.81 -6.35
CA CYS A 238 8.53 19.01 -6.52
C CYS A 238 9.46 19.28 -5.32
N ILE A 239 9.16 18.73 -4.13
CA ILE A 239 10.06 18.80 -2.98
C ILE A 239 11.28 17.87 -3.15
N PHE A 240 11.19 16.85 -4.02
CA PHE A 240 12.25 15.84 -4.19
C PHE A 240 13.01 15.86 -5.54
N CYS A 241 12.75 16.80 -6.46
CA CYS A 241 13.52 16.87 -7.72
C CYS A 241 13.60 18.29 -8.32
N PRO A 242 14.71 19.04 -8.09
CA PRO A 242 14.90 20.38 -8.65
C PRO A 242 15.28 20.41 -10.14
N LEU A 243 15.52 19.26 -10.79
CA LEU A 243 15.89 19.19 -12.22
C LEU A 243 14.70 18.96 -13.16
N LEU A 244 13.56 18.47 -12.65
CA LEU A 244 12.35 18.31 -13.45
C LEU A 244 11.47 19.57 -13.47
N SER A 245 11.61 20.43 -12.45
CA SER A 245 10.93 21.72 -12.34
C SER A 245 11.42 22.73 -13.39
N PHE A 246 12.71 22.72 -13.75
CA PHE A 246 13.24 23.66 -14.74
C PHE A 246 12.84 23.30 -16.18
N LEU A 247 12.73 22.00 -16.50
CA LEU A 247 12.33 21.55 -17.84
C LEU A 247 10.82 21.73 -18.08
N LEU A 248 9.99 21.55 -17.06
CA LEU A 248 8.52 21.66 -17.17
C LEU A 248 8.02 23.11 -17.05
N PHE A 249 8.74 23.99 -16.35
CA PHE A 249 8.41 25.42 -16.29
C PHE A 249 8.60 26.10 -17.66
N HIS A 250 9.61 25.69 -18.43
CA HIS A 250 9.81 26.18 -19.80
C HIS A 250 8.77 25.63 -20.79
N LEU A 251 8.29 24.40 -20.62
CA LEU A 251 7.20 23.84 -21.43
C LEU A 251 5.83 24.48 -21.13
N PHE A 252 5.59 24.91 -19.89
CA PHE A 252 4.33 25.53 -19.48
C PHE A 252 4.21 27.00 -19.92
N ILE A 253 5.33 27.74 -19.94
CA ILE A 253 5.36 29.12 -20.48
C ILE A 253 5.17 29.13 -22.01
N PHE A 254 5.66 28.12 -22.73
CA PHE A 254 5.50 28.04 -24.19
C PHE A 254 4.07 27.70 -24.65
N TYR A 255 3.27 27.03 -23.82
CA TYR A 255 1.89 26.65 -24.13
C TYR A 255 0.82 27.63 -23.61
N SER A 256 1.22 28.65 -22.86
CA SER A 256 0.29 29.67 -22.33
C SER A 256 0.28 30.98 -23.14
N PHE A 257 0.98 31.03 -24.28
CA PHE A 257 1.00 32.16 -25.22
C PHE A 257 0.68 31.76 -26.68
N LEU A 258 -0.07 30.67 -26.87
CA LEU A 258 -0.76 30.31 -28.11
C LEU A 258 -2.19 29.89 -27.81
#